data_AF-A0A965WQG0-F1
#
_entry.id   AF-A0A965WQG0-F1
#
_cell.length_a   1.000
_cell.length_b   1.000
_cell.length_c   1.000
_cell.angle_alpha   90.00
_cell.angle_beta   90.00
_cell.angle_gamma   90.00
#
_symmetry.space_group_name_H-M   'P 1'
#
loop_
_entity.id
_entity.type
_entity.pdbx_description
1 polymer ?
#
loop_
_entity_poly.entity_id
_entity_poly.type
_entity_poly.pdbx_seq_one_letter_code
_entity_poly.pdbx_strand_id
1 'polypeptide(L)'
;MAGIECGKIDISKLSEDEIISINNQLWVKADVDEKIYIWRNEPNVVIKFNDACVTALCGDQTNILPSLLMLSTALEATKDIVDDDEGPENINRENAREHKAKVVCIQDVEILKNTQARLDAHSVNNMGFQPATIMPTAAIIPMKSNIKTYGPYASSNFGTSAGGTQVSVDTDLCPWVFGSIGAMNAAGNSMVSSSAIGLTRSETGSITIPGLPTIGTLGSTVGASGPNLSNLTFTFGSSGITTNYEFRTYTPKFGNLNRHFLEKFKSIAK
;
A
#
# COMPACT_ATOMS: atom_id res chain seq x y z
N MET A 1 17.34 9.24 21.37
CA MET A 1 16.33 10.32 21.35
C MET A 1 17.03 11.62 21.68
N ALA A 2 17.18 12.48 20.68
CA ALA A 2 17.45 13.90 20.80
C ALA A 2 16.59 14.52 19.70
N GLY A 3 15.53 15.24 20.09
CA GLY A 3 14.73 15.99 19.14
C GLY A 3 15.57 17.15 18.63
N ILE A 4 15.78 17.21 17.33
CA ILE A 4 16.38 18.37 16.67
C ILE A 4 15.21 19.22 16.17
N GLU A 5 14.93 20.34 16.83
CA GLU A 5 14.20 21.46 16.23
C GLU A 5 15.22 22.39 15.57
N CYS A 6 15.79 21.96 14.44
CA CYS A 6 16.58 22.80 13.54
C CYS A 6 16.50 22.24 12.11
N GLY A 7 16.02 23.06 11.19
CA GLY A 7 16.26 22.91 9.75
C GLY A 7 15.03 22.58 8.92
N LYS A 8 14.74 23.47 7.94
CA LYS A 8 14.01 23.07 6.74
C LYS A 8 14.89 22.04 6.02
N ILE A 9 14.36 20.84 5.77
CA ILE A 9 15.05 19.84 4.95
C ILE A 9 15.13 20.42 3.54
N ASP A 10 16.35 20.55 3.01
CA ASP A 10 16.54 20.97 1.63
C ASP A 10 16.34 19.77 0.72
N ILE A 11 15.19 19.74 0.06
CA ILE A 11 14.78 18.71 -0.89
C ILE A 11 14.88 19.21 -2.34
N SER A 12 15.49 20.37 -2.59
CA SER A 12 15.51 20.99 -3.92
C SER A 12 16.25 20.17 -4.98
N LYS A 13 17.09 19.22 -4.56
CA LYS A 13 17.85 18.34 -5.43
C LYS A 13 17.14 17.03 -5.76
N LEU A 14 16.11 16.68 -4.99
CA LEU A 14 15.32 15.47 -5.21
C LEU A 14 14.23 15.74 -6.25
N SER A 15 13.99 14.75 -7.11
CA SER A 15 12.87 14.82 -8.06
C SER A 15 11.52 14.71 -7.33
N GLU A 16 10.47 15.36 -7.83
CA GLU A 16 9.11 15.23 -7.29
C GLU A 16 8.63 13.76 -7.26
N ASP A 17 9.10 12.94 -8.20
CA ASP A 17 8.78 11.50 -8.27
C ASP A 17 9.44 10.66 -7.17
N GLU A 18 10.46 11.21 -6.50
CA GLU A 18 11.19 10.55 -5.42
C GLU A 18 10.62 10.89 -4.05
N ILE A 19 9.67 11.82 -3.97
CA ILE A 19 9.14 12.33 -2.73
C ILE A 19 7.66 11.95 -2.61
N ILE A 20 7.30 11.31 -1.50
CA ILE A 20 5.92 10.97 -1.18
C ILE A 20 5.59 11.55 0.19
N SER A 21 4.58 12.40 0.28
CA SER A 21 4.08 12.91 1.57
C SER A 21 2.84 12.14 2.00
N ILE A 22 2.89 11.48 3.15
CA ILE A 22 1.77 10.73 3.73
C ILE A 22 1.70 11.07 5.21
N ASN A 23 0.52 11.48 5.70
CA ASN A 23 0.26 11.73 7.13
C ASN A 23 1.29 12.66 7.81
N ASN A 24 1.65 13.77 7.15
CA ASN A 24 2.65 14.73 7.64
C ASN A 24 4.07 14.15 7.79
N GLN A 25 4.35 13.01 7.18
CA GLN A 25 5.68 12.42 7.05
C GLN A 25 6.16 12.50 5.60
N LEU A 26 7.44 12.82 5.44
CA LEU A 26 8.12 12.84 4.15
C LEU A 26 8.81 11.51 3.93
N TRP A 27 8.48 10.84 2.84
CA TRP A 27 9.10 9.61 2.40
C TRP A 27 9.94 9.90 1.17
N VAL A 28 11.20 9.48 1.20
CA VAL A 28 12.10 9.57 0.04
C VAL A 28 12.27 8.17 -0.52
N LYS A 29 12.05 8.04 -1.83
CA LYS A 29 12.28 6.81 -2.57
C LYS A 29 13.77 6.53 -2.60
N ALA A 30 14.14 5.29 -2.31
CA ALA A 30 15.52 4.86 -2.34
C ALA A 30 15.63 3.54 -3.09
N ASP A 31 16.73 3.36 -3.81
CA ASP A 31 17.01 2.16 -4.56
C ASP A 31 17.83 1.20 -3.70
N VAL A 32 17.44 -0.07 -3.75
CA VAL A 32 18.18 -1.14 -3.07
C VAL A 32 19.22 -1.68 -4.03
N ASP A 33 20.49 -1.42 -3.73
CA ASP A 33 21.61 -1.81 -4.60
C ASP A 33 21.90 -3.31 -4.54
N GLU A 34 21.92 -3.86 -3.32
CA GLU A 34 22.11 -5.27 -3.05
C GLU A 34 20.93 -5.84 -2.28
N LYS A 35 20.38 -6.96 -2.77
CA LYS A 35 19.09 -7.47 -2.29
C LYS A 35 19.11 -7.82 -0.81
N ILE A 36 20.11 -8.57 -0.33
CA ILE A 36 20.36 -8.91 1.08
C ILE A 36 21.80 -9.43 1.18
N TYR A 37 22.59 -8.94 2.13
CA TYR A 37 23.86 -9.56 2.52
C TYR A 37 23.87 -9.91 4.00
N ILE A 38 24.57 -10.97 4.36
CA ILE A 38 24.69 -11.41 5.76
C ILE A 38 25.99 -10.82 6.30
N TRP A 39 25.87 -9.97 7.31
CA TRP A 39 27.01 -9.47 8.08
C TRP A 39 26.83 -9.86 9.53
N ARG A 40 27.82 -10.57 10.10
CA ARG A 40 27.79 -11.07 11.49
C ARG A 40 26.49 -11.80 11.86
N ASN A 41 25.99 -12.65 10.98
CA ASN A 41 24.77 -13.45 11.16
C ASN A 41 23.46 -12.64 11.19
N GLU A 42 23.49 -11.37 10.79
CA GLU A 42 22.31 -10.52 10.65
C GLU A 42 22.11 -10.15 9.15
N PRO A 43 20.87 -10.19 8.64
CA PRO A 43 20.57 -9.75 7.28
C PRO A 43 20.61 -8.21 7.22
N ASN A 44 21.40 -7.69 6.30
CA ASN A 44 21.56 -6.27 6.04
C ASN A 44 21.26 -5.96 4.56
N VAL A 45 20.90 -4.72 4.28
CA VAL A 45 20.56 -4.24 2.93
C VAL A 45 21.26 -2.90 2.70
N VAL A 46 21.90 -2.74 1.54
CA VAL A 46 22.47 -1.45 1.14
C VAL A 46 21.39 -0.64 0.44
N ILE A 47 21.04 0.49 1.05
CA ILE A 47 20.09 1.45 0.48
C ILE A 47 20.91 2.59 -0.13
N LYS A 48 20.73 2.84 -1.42
CA LYS A 48 21.29 4.00 -2.12
C LYS A 48 20.21 5.04 -2.32
N PHE A 49 20.53 6.26 -1.94
CA PHE A 49 19.77 7.44 -2.31
C PHE A 49 20.41 8.05 -3.55
N ASN A 50 19.60 8.50 -4.50
CA ASN A 50 20.12 9.20 -5.69
C ASN A 50 20.79 10.52 -5.29
N ASP A 51 20.26 11.17 -4.26
CA ASP A 51 20.83 12.37 -3.67
C ASP A 51 20.72 12.36 -2.14
N ALA A 52 21.64 13.07 -1.48
CA ALA A 52 21.65 13.19 -0.03
C ALA A 52 20.60 14.21 0.43
N CYS A 53 19.75 13.82 1.39
CA CYS A 53 18.94 14.77 2.14
C CYS A 53 19.84 15.59 3.06
N VAL A 54 20.00 16.87 2.75
CA VAL A 54 20.80 17.79 3.56
C VAL A 54 19.87 18.64 4.42
N THR A 55 20.22 18.81 5.70
CA THR A 55 19.54 19.76 6.56
C THR A 55 20.28 21.08 6.60
N ALA A 56 19.54 22.18 6.50
CA ALA A 56 20.08 23.48 6.87
C ALA A 56 20.19 23.53 8.40
N LEU A 57 21.43 23.58 8.91
CA LEU A 57 21.71 23.50 10.35
C LEU A 57 21.10 24.66 11.16
N CYS A 58 20.87 25.83 10.54
CA CYS A 58 20.27 27.00 11.19
C CYS A 58 19.38 27.79 10.19
N GLY A 59 18.34 28.48 10.70
CA GLY A 59 17.47 29.37 9.92
C GLY A 59 18.21 30.63 9.45
N ASP A 60 17.93 31.08 8.22
CA ASP A 60 18.43 32.31 7.58
C ASP A 60 19.89 32.37 7.08
N GLN A 61 20.54 31.23 6.86
CA GLN A 61 21.91 31.18 6.33
C GLN A 61 22.02 30.83 4.83
N THR A 62 20.95 31.00 4.05
CA THR A 62 20.90 30.65 2.61
C THR A 62 21.89 31.44 1.74
N ASN A 63 22.40 32.58 2.23
CA ASN A 63 23.35 33.43 1.50
C ASN A 63 24.82 33.19 1.89
N ILE A 64 25.08 32.30 2.85
CA ILE A 64 26.45 32.02 3.32
C ILE A 64 26.96 30.76 2.63
N LEU A 65 28.22 30.78 2.19
CA LEU A 65 28.85 29.61 1.59
C LEU A 65 28.85 28.42 2.58
N PRO A 66 28.37 27.23 2.19
CA PRO A 66 28.29 26.07 3.07
C PRO A 66 29.64 25.67 3.70
N SER A 67 30.74 25.86 2.97
CA SER A 67 32.10 25.57 3.43
C SER A 67 32.55 26.47 4.58
N LEU A 68 32.15 27.75 4.56
CA LEU A 68 32.41 28.70 5.63
C LEU A 68 31.62 28.37 6.89
N LEU A 69 30.35 27.99 6.70
CA LEU A 69 29.49 27.54 7.79
C LEU A 69 30.12 26.36 8.53
N MET A 70 30.54 25.35 7.77
CA MET A 70 31.19 24.15 8.29
C MET A 70 32.48 24.47 9.05
N LEU A 71 33.34 25.34 8.50
CA LEU A 71 34.58 25.75 9.15
C LEU A 71 34.31 26.43 10.50
N SER A 72 33.35 27.35 10.55
CA SER A 72 32.98 28.03 11.79
C SER A 72 32.35 27.07 12.81
N THR A 73 31.52 26.13 12.36
CA THR A 73 30.96 25.10 13.26
C THR A 73 32.03 24.16 13.81
N ALA A 74 33.01 23.78 12.98
CA ALA A 74 34.13 22.95 13.40
C ALA A 74 35.04 23.69 14.38
N LEU A 75 35.38 24.95 14.09
CA LEU A 75 36.19 25.79 14.97
C LEU A 75 35.52 25.95 16.34
N GLU A 76 34.21 26.18 16.37
CA GLU A 76 33.47 26.38 17.62
C GLU A 76 33.21 25.08 18.36
N ALA A 77 33.01 23.96 17.65
CA ALA A 77 33.00 22.63 18.26
C ALA A 77 34.37 22.29 18.87
N THR A 78 35.48 22.70 18.27
CA THR A 78 36.82 22.51 18.85
C THR A 78 37.15 23.49 19.96
N LYS A 79 36.48 24.64 20.03
CA LYS A 79 36.74 25.67 21.05
C LYS A 79 36.46 25.15 22.46
N ASP A 80 35.46 24.28 22.60
CA ASP A 80 35.13 23.63 23.88
C ASP A 80 35.96 22.35 24.15
N ILE A 81 36.68 21.82 23.15
CA ILE A 81 37.54 20.63 23.31
C ILE A 81 38.91 21.00 23.91
N VAL A 82 39.32 22.27 23.82
CA VAL A 82 40.63 22.72 24.34
C VAL A 82 40.66 22.75 25.88
N ASP A 83 39.52 22.68 26.56
CA ASP A 83 39.45 22.70 28.03
C ASP A 83 39.34 21.29 28.68
N ASP A 84 39.19 20.21 27.90
CA ASP A 84 39.17 18.82 28.40
C ASP A 84 40.38 18.04 27.85
N ASP A 85 41.30 17.65 28.74
CA ASP A 85 42.60 17.00 28.50
C ASP A 85 42.53 15.55 27.95
N GLU A 86 41.38 15.12 27.43
CA GLU A 86 41.18 13.77 26.90
C GLU A 86 41.14 13.79 25.36
N GLY A 87 42.12 13.13 24.74
CA GLY A 87 42.23 13.02 23.28
C GLY A 87 40.99 12.39 22.62
N PRO A 88 40.81 12.56 21.30
CA PRO A 88 39.58 12.13 20.61
C PRO A 88 39.38 10.61 20.72
N GLU A 89 38.32 10.19 21.41
CA GLU A 89 37.94 8.79 21.48
C GLU A 89 37.54 8.24 20.10
N ASN A 90 37.95 7.01 19.80
CA ASN A 90 37.56 6.34 18.56
C ASN A 90 36.06 5.96 18.59
N ILE A 91 35.30 6.40 17.59
CA ILE A 91 33.88 6.07 17.43
C ILE A 91 33.72 4.59 17.04
N ASN A 92 32.95 3.83 17.83
CA ASN A 92 32.60 2.42 17.70
C ASN A 92 31.07 2.21 17.90
N ARG A 93 30.54 0.98 17.71
CA ARG A 93 29.08 0.69 17.77
C ARG A 93 28.42 1.11 19.11
N GLU A 94 29.18 1.11 20.18
CA GLU A 94 28.68 1.34 21.54
C GLU A 94 28.60 2.83 21.85
N ASN A 95 29.57 3.64 21.42
CA ASN A 95 29.62 5.09 21.64
C ASN A 95 29.13 5.93 20.43
N ALA A 96 28.89 5.33 19.26
CA ALA A 96 28.38 6.03 18.06
C ALA A 96 26.99 6.66 18.26
N ARG A 97 26.21 6.17 19.24
CA ARG A 97 24.91 6.76 19.61
C ARG A 97 25.04 7.93 20.58
N GLU A 98 26.19 8.06 21.23
CA GLU A 98 26.47 9.07 22.26
C GLU A 98 27.19 10.28 21.67
N HIS A 99 28.01 10.07 20.63
CA HIS A 99 28.60 11.14 19.84
C HIS A 99 27.53 11.84 19.00
N LYS A 100 26.93 12.88 19.59
CA LYS A 100 26.02 13.79 18.90
C LYS A 100 26.85 14.88 18.25
N ALA A 101 26.64 15.12 16.95
CA ALA A 101 27.14 16.33 16.34
C ALA A 101 26.60 17.54 17.12
N LYS A 102 27.50 18.31 17.74
CA LYS A 102 27.12 19.56 18.42
C LYS A 102 26.75 20.56 17.32
N VAL A 103 25.46 20.90 17.24
CA VAL A 103 25.00 21.94 16.32
C VAL A 103 25.40 23.27 16.93
N VAL A 104 26.46 23.87 16.39
CA VAL A 104 26.83 25.24 16.72
C VAL A 104 26.10 26.17 15.75
N CYS A 105 25.00 26.78 16.20
CA CYS A 105 24.47 27.94 15.49
C CYS A 105 25.26 29.17 15.96
N ILE A 106 26.21 29.62 15.14
CA ILE A 106 27.06 30.78 15.42
C ILE A 106 26.17 32.01 15.58
N GLN A 107 26.37 32.77 16.67
CA GLN A 107 25.55 33.92 17.02
C GLN A 107 25.85 35.22 16.24
N ASP A 108 26.75 35.24 15.25
CA ASP A 108 27.06 36.45 14.48
C ASP A 108 27.12 36.23 12.94
N VAL A 109 25.95 36.31 12.31
CA VAL A 109 25.77 36.21 10.84
C VAL A 109 26.53 37.31 10.10
N GLU A 110 26.76 38.46 10.72
CA GLU A 110 27.41 39.63 10.11
C GLU A 110 28.92 39.42 9.91
N ILE A 111 29.59 38.76 10.86
CA ILE A 111 31.01 38.41 10.74
C ILE A 111 31.20 37.42 9.59
N LEU A 112 30.33 36.42 9.46
CA LEU A 112 30.40 35.43 8.38
C LEU A 112 30.20 36.04 7.00
N LYS A 113 29.26 37.00 6.86
CA LYS A 113 29.06 37.74 5.60
C LYS A 113 30.29 38.56 5.22
N ASN A 114 30.89 39.26 6.19
CA ASN A 114 32.11 40.02 5.98
C ASN A 114 33.32 39.13 5.65
N THR A 115 33.35 37.92 6.21
CA THR A 115 34.40 36.94 5.97
C THR A 115 34.25 36.27 4.60
N GLN A 116 33.02 35.98 4.16
CA GLN A 116 32.69 35.48 2.83
C GLN A 116 33.11 36.46 1.72
N ALA A 117 32.95 37.77 1.95
CA ALA A 117 33.41 38.78 0.99
C ALA A 117 34.94 38.87 0.88
N ARG A 118 35.68 38.30 1.83
CA ARG A 118 37.16 38.39 1.94
C ARG A 118 37.88 37.08 1.64
N LEU A 119 37.16 35.96 1.58
CA LEU A 119 37.72 34.64 1.29
C LEU A 119 37.31 34.18 -0.09
N ASP A 120 38.28 33.63 -0.83
CA ASP A 120 37.99 32.94 -2.08
C ASP A 120 37.30 31.60 -1.78
N ALA A 121 36.01 31.54 -2.12
CA ALA A 121 35.12 30.39 -2.00
C ALA A 121 35.74 29.11 -2.57
N HIS A 122 36.55 29.24 -3.63
CA HIS A 122 37.12 28.09 -4.31
C HIS A 122 38.21 27.40 -3.49
N SER A 123 38.95 28.14 -2.66
CA SER A 123 40.04 27.58 -1.85
C SER A 123 39.54 26.78 -0.64
N VAL A 124 38.41 27.19 -0.05
CA VAL A 124 37.82 26.54 1.14
C VAL A 124 37.15 25.21 0.77
N ASN A 125 36.61 25.11 -0.45
CA ASN A 125 35.97 23.87 -0.92
C ASN A 125 36.98 22.77 -1.29
N ASN A 126 38.27 23.10 -1.43
CA ASN A 126 39.31 22.14 -1.80
C ASN A 126 39.70 21.18 -0.66
N MET A 127 39.21 21.42 0.56
CA MET A 127 39.40 20.54 1.72
C MET A 127 38.31 19.46 1.87
N GLY A 128 37.39 19.33 0.91
CA GLY A 128 36.46 18.19 0.84
C GLY A 128 35.44 18.12 1.98
N PHE A 129 35.03 19.26 2.52
CA PHE A 129 33.99 19.31 3.56
C PHE A 129 32.63 18.93 2.97
N GLN A 130 32.02 17.89 3.54
CA GLN A 130 30.73 17.35 3.12
C GLN A 130 29.64 17.80 4.11
N PRO A 131 28.42 18.12 3.63
CA PRO A 131 27.32 18.50 4.52
C PRO A 131 26.97 17.39 5.51
N ALA A 132 26.42 17.77 6.67
CA ALA A 132 25.97 16.83 7.67
C ALA A 132 24.75 16.06 7.15
N THR A 133 24.93 14.75 6.91
CA THR A 133 23.86 13.86 6.47
C THR A 133 22.94 13.51 7.65
N ILE A 134 21.63 13.67 7.46
CA ILE A 134 20.64 13.18 8.44
C ILE A 134 20.42 11.67 8.21
N MET A 135 20.49 10.89 9.29
CA MET A 135 20.06 9.50 9.28
C MET A 135 18.52 9.41 9.24
N PRO A 136 17.92 8.60 8.35
CA PRO A 136 16.46 8.43 8.31
C PRO A 136 15.93 7.81 9.61
N THR A 137 14.73 8.22 10.01
CA THR A 137 14.07 7.69 11.21
C THR A 137 13.62 6.24 11.04
N ALA A 138 13.23 5.86 9.82
CA ALA A 138 12.84 4.51 9.47
C ALA A 138 13.15 4.24 8.00
N ALA A 139 13.44 2.98 7.68
CA ALA A 139 13.49 2.48 6.31
C ALA A 139 12.49 1.33 6.19
N ILE A 140 11.67 1.35 5.14
CA ILE A 140 10.65 0.32 4.89
C ILE A 140 10.95 -0.30 3.53
N ILE A 141 11.07 -1.63 3.52
CA ILE A 141 11.24 -2.41 2.30
C ILE A 141 9.93 -3.16 2.04
N PRO A 142 9.18 -2.81 0.97
CA PRO A 142 7.98 -3.56 0.63
C PRO A 142 8.38 -4.97 0.15
N MET A 143 7.86 -6.01 0.82
CA MET A 143 8.11 -7.40 0.45
C MET A 143 6.86 -8.06 -0.11
N LYS A 144 7.01 -8.73 -1.26
CA LYS A 144 5.97 -9.62 -1.80
C LYS A 144 6.24 -11.06 -1.35
N SER A 145 5.29 -11.67 -0.64
CA SER A 145 5.33 -13.10 -0.37
C SER A 145 4.81 -13.88 -1.57
N ASN A 146 5.57 -14.87 -2.06
CA ASN A 146 5.12 -15.79 -3.12
C ASN A 146 4.52 -17.10 -2.56
N ILE A 147 4.55 -17.28 -1.24
CA ILE A 147 4.08 -18.51 -0.56
C ILE A 147 2.79 -18.28 0.24
N LYS A 148 2.48 -17.03 0.60
CA LYS A 148 1.27 -16.67 1.34
C LYS A 148 0.30 -15.96 0.40
N THR A 149 -0.98 -16.31 0.52
CA THR A 149 -2.09 -15.67 -0.17
C THR A 149 -2.98 -14.95 0.84
N TYR A 150 -3.71 -13.94 0.38
CA TYR A 150 -4.72 -13.26 1.19
C TYR A 150 -5.99 -14.11 1.28
N GLY A 151 -6.66 -14.11 2.44
CA GLY A 151 -7.77 -15.02 2.74
C GLY A 151 -7.37 -16.08 3.78
N PRO A 152 -8.09 -17.22 3.91
CA PRO A 152 -9.20 -17.69 3.08
C PRO A 152 -10.54 -17.04 3.44
N TYR A 153 -11.38 -16.81 2.44
CA TYR A 153 -12.78 -16.43 2.62
C TYR A 153 -13.65 -17.67 2.45
N ALA A 154 -14.53 -17.92 3.41
CA ALA A 154 -15.41 -19.07 3.42
C ALA A 154 -16.87 -18.61 3.46
N SER A 155 -17.75 -19.36 2.81
CA SER A 155 -19.17 -19.01 2.76
C SER A 155 -19.84 -19.40 4.06
N SER A 156 -20.98 -18.79 4.38
CA SER A 156 -21.79 -19.17 5.55
C SER A 156 -22.21 -20.65 5.54
N ASN A 157 -22.21 -21.27 4.36
CA ASN A 157 -22.64 -22.65 4.16
C ASN A 157 -21.46 -23.65 4.24
N PHE A 158 -20.24 -23.16 4.46
CA PHE A 158 -19.04 -23.98 4.60
C PHE A 158 -19.15 -24.85 5.86
N GLY A 159 -19.19 -26.16 5.67
CA GLY A 159 -19.31 -27.15 6.75
C GLY A 159 -20.74 -27.47 7.20
N THR A 160 -21.74 -26.69 6.80
CA THR A 160 -23.16 -26.92 7.14
C THR A 160 -23.95 -27.51 5.98
N SER A 161 -23.57 -27.22 4.73
CA SER A 161 -24.22 -27.77 3.54
C SER A 161 -23.57 -29.07 3.09
N ALA A 162 -24.39 -30.08 2.78
CA ALA A 162 -23.93 -31.28 2.11
C ALA A 162 -23.60 -30.95 0.64
N GLY A 163 -22.33 -31.12 0.24
CA GLY A 163 -21.87 -30.81 -1.11
C GLY A 163 -20.34 -30.84 -1.25
N GLY A 164 -19.86 -30.64 -2.48
CA GLY A 164 -18.44 -30.46 -2.76
C GLY A 164 -17.95 -29.05 -2.40
N THR A 165 -16.67 -28.91 -2.07
CA THR A 165 -16.03 -27.59 -1.89
C THR A 165 -15.32 -27.20 -3.18
N GLN A 166 -15.62 -26.01 -3.70
CA GLN A 166 -14.86 -25.41 -4.79
C GLN A 166 -13.87 -24.39 -4.22
N VAL A 167 -12.59 -24.54 -4.56
CA VAL A 167 -11.54 -23.59 -4.19
C VAL A 167 -11.09 -22.85 -5.45
N SER A 168 -11.07 -21.52 -5.39
CA SER A 168 -10.56 -20.66 -6.45
C SER A 168 -9.54 -19.70 -5.85
N VAL A 169 -8.42 -19.53 -6.56
CA VAL A 169 -7.36 -18.60 -6.18
C VAL A 169 -7.37 -17.45 -7.19
N ASP A 170 -7.68 -16.26 -6.72
CA ASP A 170 -7.68 -15.04 -7.51
C ASP A 170 -6.47 -14.18 -7.17
N THR A 171 -5.62 -13.90 -8.16
CA THR A 171 -4.44 -13.05 -8.01
C THR A 171 -4.78 -11.56 -7.94
N ASP A 172 -5.97 -11.17 -8.38
CA ASP A 172 -6.42 -9.78 -8.38
C ASP A 172 -6.98 -9.33 -7.01
N LEU A 173 -7.28 -10.27 -6.11
CA LEU A 173 -7.77 -9.99 -4.77
C LEU A 173 -6.62 -9.60 -3.83
N CYS A 174 -6.14 -8.37 -3.99
CA CYS A 174 -5.00 -7.84 -3.25
C CYS A 174 -5.25 -6.40 -2.77
N PRO A 175 -4.63 -5.98 -1.64
CA PRO A 175 -4.97 -4.69 -1.02
C PRO A 175 -4.71 -3.48 -1.93
N TRP A 176 -3.71 -3.56 -2.80
CA TRP A 176 -3.36 -2.47 -3.73
C TRP A 176 -4.34 -2.33 -4.90
N VAL A 177 -5.08 -3.38 -5.28
CA VAL A 177 -6.15 -3.28 -6.28
C VAL A 177 -7.42 -2.66 -5.68
N PHE A 178 -7.67 -2.89 -4.39
CA PHE A 178 -8.87 -2.40 -3.69
C PHE A 178 -8.63 -1.14 -2.84
N GLY A 179 -7.41 -0.60 -2.85
CA GLY A 179 -7.00 0.59 -2.09
C GLY A 179 -6.89 0.40 -0.57
N SER A 180 -7.40 -0.71 -0.02
CA SER A 180 -7.26 -1.04 1.41
C SER A 180 -7.49 -2.53 1.69
N ILE A 181 -6.95 -3.00 2.82
CA ILE A 181 -7.20 -4.36 3.33
C ILE A 181 -8.69 -4.54 3.68
N GLY A 182 -9.34 -3.51 4.23
CA GLY A 182 -10.76 -3.54 4.57
C GLY A 182 -11.66 -3.74 3.34
N ALA A 183 -11.41 -2.98 2.27
CA ALA A 183 -12.15 -3.11 1.02
C ALA A 183 -11.91 -4.48 0.35
N MET A 184 -10.68 -4.99 0.37
CA MET A 184 -10.35 -6.33 -0.10
C MET A 184 -11.11 -7.41 0.68
N ASN A 185 -11.14 -7.33 2.01
CA ASN A 185 -11.83 -8.31 2.84
C ASN A 185 -13.35 -8.28 2.62
N ALA A 186 -13.94 -7.09 2.45
CA ALA A 186 -15.35 -6.93 2.13
C ALA A 186 -15.69 -7.53 0.74
N ALA A 187 -14.83 -7.28 -0.26
CA ALA A 187 -14.95 -7.86 -1.59
C ALA A 187 -14.86 -9.39 -1.57
N GLY A 188 -13.86 -9.95 -0.87
CA GLY A 188 -13.69 -11.40 -0.72
C GLY A 188 -14.90 -12.07 -0.05
N ASN A 189 -15.43 -11.47 1.02
CA ASN A 189 -16.65 -11.96 1.68
C ASN A 189 -17.87 -11.92 0.75
N SER A 190 -18.02 -10.87 -0.07
CA SER A 190 -19.12 -10.76 -1.03
C SER A 190 -19.01 -11.78 -2.17
N MET A 191 -17.80 -12.08 -2.65
CA MET A 191 -17.58 -13.12 -3.65
C MET A 191 -18.08 -14.47 -3.11
N VAL A 192 -17.62 -14.82 -1.92
CA VAL A 192 -17.86 -16.15 -1.35
C VAL A 192 -19.30 -16.30 -0.82
N SER A 193 -19.94 -15.23 -0.34
CA SER A 193 -21.36 -15.26 -0.01
C SER A 193 -22.24 -15.49 -1.24
N SER A 194 -21.86 -14.92 -2.40
CA SER A 194 -22.61 -15.15 -3.64
C SER A 194 -22.41 -16.51 -4.27
N SER A 195 -21.30 -17.19 -3.99
CA SER A 195 -21.08 -18.58 -4.45
C SER A 195 -21.79 -19.62 -3.58
N ALA A 196 -22.33 -19.23 -2.42
CA ALA A 196 -23.08 -20.15 -1.57
C ALA A 196 -24.47 -20.45 -2.19
N ILE A 197 -24.56 -21.55 -2.93
CA ILE A 197 -25.82 -22.08 -3.43
C ILE A 197 -26.42 -22.97 -2.34
N GLY A 198 -27.58 -22.58 -1.80
CA GLY A 198 -28.33 -23.36 -0.81
C GLY A 198 -29.32 -24.37 -1.43
N LEU A 199 -29.22 -24.66 -2.73
CA LEU A 199 -30.17 -25.53 -3.42
C LEU A 199 -29.87 -27.00 -3.13
N THR A 200 -30.62 -27.59 -2.21
CA THR A 200 -30.49 -29.02 -1.86
C THR A 200 -31.41 -29.93 -2.68
N ARG A 201 -32.47 -29.37 -3.27
CA ARG A 201 -33.45 -30.09 -4.10
C ARG A 201 -33.77 -29.28 -5.35
N SER A 202 -33.73 -29.94 -6.50
CA SER A 202 -34.15 -29.38 -7.78
C SER A 202 -35.27 -30.23 -8.33
N GLU A 203 -36.45 -29.63 -8.48
CA GLU A 203 -37.64 -30.26 -9.04
C GLU A 203 -37.88 -29.73 -10.45
N THR A 204 -38.19 -30.64 -11.37
CA THR A 204 -38.57 -30.35 -12.75
C THR A 204 -39.76 -31.22 -13.13
N GLY A 205 -40.68 -30.69 -13.92
CA GLY A 205 -41.84 -31.44 -14.39
C GLY A 205 -42.51 -30.76 -15.56
N SER A 206 -43.29 -31.52 -16.32
CA SER A 206 -44.13 -30.98 -17.37
C SER A 206 -45.53 -31.58 -17.30
N ILE A 207 -46.52 -30.80 -17.71
CA ILE A 207 -47.90 -31.26 -17.84
C ILE A 207 -48.48 -30.72 -19.14
N THR A 208 -49.13 -31.60 -19.88
CA THR A 208 -49.85 -31.23 -21.11
C THR A 208 -51.34 -31.30 -20.85
N ILE A 209 -52.04 -30.19 -21.07
CA ILE A 209 -53.47 -30.06 -20.86
C ILE A 209 -54.11 -29.71 -22.21
N PRO A 210 -55.17 -30.41 -22.64
CA PRO A 210 -55.95 -30.00 -23.79
C PRO A 210 -56.71 -28.72 -23.49
N GLY A 211 -56.61 -27.74 -24.38
CA GLY A 211 -57.25 -26.44 -24.25
C GLY A 211 -56.27 -25.27 -24.24
N LEU A 212 -56.86 -24.08 -24.13
CA LEU A 212 -56.12 -22.82 -24.00
C LEU A 212 -55.39 -22.75 -22.65
N PRO A 213 -54.29 -21.96 -22.56
CA PRO A 213 -53.60 -21.76 -21.32
C PRO A 213 -54.50 -21.07 -20.29
N THR A 214 -54.80 -21.75 -19.18
CA THR A 214 -55.62 -21.24 -18.07
C THR A 214 -54.79 -20.84 -16.86
N ILE A 215 -53.57 -21.37 -16.72
CA ILE A 215 -52.63 -21.00 -15.65
C ILE A 215 -51.86 -19.76 -16.11
N GLY A 216 -52.23 -18.60 -15.56
CA GLY A 216 -52.03 -17.31 -16.23
C GLY A 216 -50.73 -16.55 -15.97
N THR A 217 -49.75 -17.09 -15.24
CA THR A 217 -48.56 -16.29 -14.89
C THR A 217 -47.28 -17.11 -14.87
N LEU A 218 -46.36 -16.81 -15.79
CA LEU A 218 -44.99 -17.28 -15.74
C LEU A 218 -44.35 -16.86 -14.40
N GLY A 219 -43.67 -17.80 -13.74
CA GLY A 219 -43.12 -17.60 -12.40
C GLY A 219 -44.09 -17.94 -11.27
N SER A 220 -45.34 -18.34 -11.53
CA SER A 220 -46.22 -18.85 -10.48
C SER A 220 -45.69 -20.19 -9.94
N THR A 221 -45.66 -20.32 -8.61
CA THR A 221 -45.32 -21.58 -7.94
C THR A 221 -46.48 -22.58 -8.01
N VAL A 222 -46.17 -23.86 -8.21
CA VAL A 222 -47.17 -24.93 -8.00
C VAL A 222 -47.32 -25.14 -6.50
N GLY A 223 -48.45 -24.69 -5.92
CA GLY A 223 -48.66 -24.71 -4.47
C GLY A 223 -47.79 -23.69 -3.72
N ALA A 224 -47.54 -23.94 -2.43
CA ALA A 224 -46.82 -23.00 -1.54
C ALA A 224 -45.28 -23.09 -1.62
N SER A 225 -44.73 -24.20 -2.14
CA SER A 225 -43.27 -24.44 -2.16
C SER A 225 -42.80 -25.28 -3.36
N GLY A 226 -43.60 -25.38 -4.43
CA GLY A 226 -43.27 -26.18 -5.61
C GLY A 226 -42.48 -25.41 -6.68
N PRO A 227 -42.15 -26.08 -7.80
CA PRO A 227 -41.38 -25.48 -8.88
C PRO A 227 -42.18 -24.35 -9.57
N ASN A 228 -41.45 -23.39 -10.13
CA ASN A 228 -42.03 -22.26 -10.82
C ASN A 228 -42.38 -22.64 -12.26
N LEU A 229 -43.53 -22.14 -12.76
CA LEU A 229 -43.86 -22.22 -14.17
C LEU A 229 -42.81 -21.44 -14.97
N SER A 230 -41.91 -22.17 -15.63
CA SER A 230 -40.73 -21.61 -16.28
C SER A 230 -40.94 -21.40 -17.77
N ASN A 231 -41.77 -22.24 -18.40
CA ASN A 231 -42.08 -22.14 -19.81
C ASN A 231 -43.51 -22.61 -20.07
N LEU A 232 -44.14 -22.00 -21.07
CA LEU A 232 -45.49 -22.32 -21.51
C LEU A 232 -45.50 -22.31 -23.03
N THR A 233 -45.81 -23.47 -23.61
CA THR A 233 -45.92 -23.64 -25.06
C THR A 233 -47.30 -24.15 -25.39
N PHE A 234 -48.04 -23.46 -26.25
CA PHE A 234 -49.32 -23.95 -26.76
C PHE A 234 -49.23 -24.22 -28.26
N THR A 235 -49.90 -25.27 -28.71
CA THR A 235 -49.99 -25.66 -30.11
C THR A 235 -51.45 -25.71 -30.54
N PHE A 236 -51.73 -25.14 -31.71
CA PHE A 236 -53.06 -25.09 -32.33
C PHE A 236 -53.03 -25.86 -33.66
N GLY A 237 -53.93 -26.82 -33.85
CA GLY A 237 -54.02 -27.59 -35.10
C GLY A 237 -55.38 -28.26 -35.30
N SER A 238 -55.49 -29.06 -36.36
CA SER A 238 -56.72 -29.79 -36.71
C SER A 238 -57.17 -30.79 -35.64
N SER A 239 -56.25 -31.24 -34.79
CA SER A 239 -56.52 -32.12 -33.64
C SER A 239 -56.90 -31.38 -32.35
N GLY A 240 -57.13 -30.06 -32.42
CA GLY A 240 -57.49 -29.22 -31.29
C GLY A 240 -56.33 -28.36 -30.75
N ILE A 241 -56.54 -27.82 -29.55
CA ILE A 241 -55.58 -26.96 -28.85
C ILE A 241 -54.96 -27.76 -27.72
N THR A 242 -53.64 -27.76 -27.62
CA THR A 242 -52.92 -28.36 -26.49
C THR A 242 -51.93 -27.37 -25.91
N THR A 243 -51.86 -27.30 -24.59
CA THR A 243 -50.92 -26.45 -23.87
C THR A 243 -49.99 -27.31 -23.03
N ASN A 244 -48.69 -27.13 -23.20
CA ASN A 244 -47.64 -27.76 -22.40
C ASN A 244 -47.07 -26.73 -21.42
N TYR A 245 -47.14 -27.06 -20.13
CA TYR A 245 -46.56 -26.28 -19.05
C TYR A 245 -45.31 -26.97 -18.55
N GLU A 246 -44.22 -26.23 -18.44
CA GLU A 246 -42.95 -26.73 -17.91
C GLU A 246 -42.62 -26.01 -16.60
N PHE A 247 -42.42 -26.80 -15.56
CA PHE A 247 -42.05 -26.33 -14.23
C PHE A 247 -40.59 -26.66 -13.96
N ARG A 248 -39.85 -25.65 -13.49
CA ARG A 248 -38.49 -25.83 -13.00
C ARG A 248 -38.30 -25.04 -11.72
N THR A 249 -37.51 -25.60 -10.81
CA THR A 249 -37.08 -24.88 -9.62
C THR A 249 -36.18 -23.72 -10.03
N TYR A 250 -36.57 -22.50 -9.65
CA TYR A 250 -35.76 -21.33 -9.94
C TYR A 250 -34.47 -21.38 -9.12
N THR A 251 -33.35 -21.51 -9.81
CA THR A 251 -32.02 -21.38 -9.20
C THR A 251 -31.43 -20.05 -9.63
N PRO A 252 -31.28 -19.07 -8.74
CA PRO A 252 -30.60 -17.83 -9.09
C PRO A 252 -29.14 -18.14 -9.47
N LYS A 253 -28.72 -17.69 -10.65
CA LYS A 253 -27.32 -17.74 -11.07
C LYS A 253 -26.55 -16.61 -10.40
N PHE A 254 -26.14 -16.81 -9.15
CA PHE A 254 -25.31 -15.86 -8.42
C PHE A 254 -23.84 -15.99 -8.83
N GLY A 255 -23.18 -14.86 -9.08
CA GLY A 255 -21.77 -14.77 -9.52
C GLY A 255 -21.50 -13.64 -10.51
N ASN A 256 -22.36 -13.45 -11.52
CA ASN A 256 -22.14 -12.42 -12.55
C ASN A 256 -22.29 -10.98 -12.03
N LEU A 257 -23.20 -10.76 -11.09
CA LEU A 257 -23.54 -9.42 -10.60
C LEU A 257 -22.46 -8.87 -9.65
N ASN A 258 -21.93 -9.72 -8.76
CA ASN A 258 -20.79 -9.37 -7.92
C ASN A 258 -19.52 -9.20 -8.75
N ARG A 259 -19.29 -10.04 -9.77
CA ARG A 259 -18.17 -9.84 -10.69
C ARG A 259 -18.25 -8.48 -11.38
N HIS A 260 -19.43 -8.06 -11.84
CA HIS A 260 -19.60 -6.73 -12.43
C HIS A 260 -19.32 -5.60 -11.42
N PHE A 261 -19.77 -5.71 -10.17
CA PHE A 261 -19.44 -4.73 -9.14
C PHE A 261 -17.95 -4.70 -8.81
N LEU A 262 -17.28 -5.85 -8.78
CA LEU A 262 -15.84 -5.96 -8.55
C LEU A 262 -15.03 -5.33 -9.68
N GLU A 263 -15.42 -5.56 -10.94
CA GLU A 263 -14.80 -4.90 -12.10
C GLU A 263 -14.97 -3.36 -12.02
N LYS A 264 -16.14 -2.89 -11.54
CA LYS A 264 -16.38 -1.46 -11.30
C LYS A 264 -15.47 -0.93 -10.19
N PHE A 265 -15.34 -1.61 -9.06
CA PHE A 265 -14.43 -1.21 -7.99
C PHE A 265 -12.97 -1.17 -8.48
N LYS A 266 -12.55 -2.17 -9.23
CA LYS A 266 -11.22 -2.23 -9.87
C LYS A 266 -10.99 -1.05 -10.82
N SER A 267 -12.02 -0.62 -11.56
CA SER A 267 -11.92 0.53 -12.46
C SER A 267 -11.85 1.89 -11.78
N ILE A 268 -12.39 2.01 -10.55
CA ILE A 268 -12.41 3.27 -9.78
C ILE A 268 -11.12 3.45 -8.97
N ALA A 269 -10.48 2.35 -8.57
CA ALA A 269 -9.25 2.39 -7.79
C ALA A 269 -7.97 2.66 -8.63
N LYS A 270 -8.08 2.67 -9.96
CA LYS A 270 -6.99 2.98 -10.89
C LYS A 270 -7.03 4.44 -11.31
#